data_AF-A0AAD7IX86-F1
#
_entry.id   AF-A0AAD7IX86-F1
#
_cell.length_a   1.000
_cell.length_b   1.000
_cell.length_c   1.000
_cell.angle_alpha   90.00
_cell.angle_beta   90.00
_cell.angle_gamma   90.00
#
_symmetry.space_group_name_H-M   'P 1'
#
loop_
_entity.id
_entity.type
_entity.pdbx_description
1 polymer ?
#
loop_
_entity_poly.entity_id
_entity_poly.type
_entity_poly.pdbx_seq_one_letter_code
_entity_poly.pdbx_strand_id
1 'polypeptide(L)'
;MSLQFLRRRSLPQHRRATGVPPEALLPIELWECIFHELGLLTGDTVWTLSATCRAFNQLCMSKYLTYRGVSPQSLASGNITIDSDLLAALQWAFCISALECLSCNFGLYWEREDMLCLQNIVSRSSSIRKLELTFYGDVSRRRSGKVVVNAFRDIMASMAERVKGPTVFVRWQDIFTCRPQDIRGWKIHKFHFAGTTLRNRVLATVRSPRPLQATVRLHDGGSASVFPISGIRSAYISEIPSITTVPGQPQILHPGDELSVVLPHLTLPELTSITLNTDSTDSIVLSQFLARHKHIKSFEYYHFNRGADTIITHALALPHLNHIRSREPANLIHLLNIFKASPNLTNFGFDFDRSTFEKIAAQNVLLQRLKLHIKDIHLELHLTVGDMLPLDEHECTVVRSLTGVVSVEMDALSYVVIQDMFPWLRLLPRLEKVESRTLETPTSANERRKFLQEVKAALSIEVVVPWWTGPEPI
;
A
#
# COMPACT_ATOMS: atom_id res chain seq x y z
N MET A 1 -21.01 22.51 -31.48
CA MET A 1 -19.99 23.54 -31.67
C MET A 1 -18.63 22.90 -31.47
N SER A 2 -17.77 23.00 -32.47
CA SER A 2 -16.50 22.27 -32.60
C SER A 2 -15.36 22.94 -31.83
N LEU A 3 -14.77 22.24 -30.86
CA LEU A 3 -13.50 22.54 -30.17
C LEU A 3 -12.27 22.42 -31.11
N GLN A 4 -12.43 22.75 -32.39
CA GLN A 4 -11.33 22.90 -33.33
C GLN A 4 -11.03 24.39 -33.41
N PHE A 5 -10.07 24.89 -32.61
CA PHE A 5 -9.17 26.01 -32.97
C PHE A 5 -8.34 26.62 -31.82
N LEU A 6 -8.23 26.02 -30.62
CA LEU A 6 -7.15 26.39 -29.69
C LEU A 6 -5.85 25.67 -30.05
N ARG A 7 -5.37 25.96 -31.26
CA ARG A 7 -4.01 25.69 -31.72
C ARG A 7 -3.08 26.43 -30.75
N ARG A 8 -2.10 25.72 -30.18
CA ARG A 8 -0.99 26.25 -29.36
C ARG A 8 -0.49 27.59 -29.92
N ARG A 9 -1.04 28.71 -29.46
CA ARG A 9 -0.24 29.92 -29.28
C ARG A 9 0.52 29.65 -28.00
N SER A 10 1.83 29.56 -28.11
CA SER A 10 2.73 29.74 -26.96
C SER A 10 2.15 30.86 -26.10
N LEU A 11 1.85 30.56 -24.84
CA LEU A 11 1.51 31.57 -23.84
C LEU A 11 2.48 32.74 -24.08
N PRO A 12 2.00 33.98 -24.25
CA PRO A 12 2.89 35.12 -24.22
C PRO A 12 3.73 34.95 -22.97
N GLN A 13 5.06 34.97 -23.12
CA GLN A 13 5.95 35.18 -22.00
C GLN A 13 5.60 36.58 -21.48
N HIS A 14 4.55 36.67 -20.68
CA HIS A 14 4.09 37.91 -20.09
C HIS A 14 5.23 38.35 -19.19
N ARG A 15 5.88 39.45 -19.62
CA ARG A 15 6.68 40.33 -18.77
C ARG A 15 5.98 40.39 -17.42
N ARG A 16 6.73 40.13 -16.34
CA ARG A 16 6.27 40.21 -14.95
C ARG A 16 5.63 41.58 -14.73
N ALA A 17 4.31 41.67 -14.93
CA ALA A 17 3.54 42.78 -14.45
C ALA A 17 3.47 42.60 -12.93
N THR A 18 3.92 43.61 -12.20
CA THR A 18 3.79 43.76 -10.75
C THR A 18 2.33 43.99 -10.38
N GLY A 19 1.45 43.07 -10.78
CA GLY A 19 0.04 43.09 -10.44
C GLY A 19 -0.15 42.57 -9.03
N VAL A 20 -0.95 43.30 -8.24
CA VAL A 20 -1.44 42.84 -6.94
C VAL A 20 -2.18 41.52 -7.15
N PRO A 21 -1.84 40.45 -6.41
CA PRO A 21 -2.51 39.17 -6.56
C PRO A 21 -4.00 39.32 -6.21
N PRO A 22 -4.92 38.59 -6.86
CA PRO A 22 -6.36 38.80 -6.63
C PRO A 22 -6.79 38.57 -5.18
N GLU A 23 -6.07 37.71 -4.44
CA GLU A 23 -6.29 37.50 -3.00
C GLU A 23 -6.02 38.76 -2.16
N ALA A 24 -5.24 39.71 -2.69
CA ALA A 24 -4.99 41.01 -2.05
C ALA A 24 -5.98 42.09 -2.49
N LEU A 25 -6.88 41.81 -3.43
CA LEU A 25 -7.95 42.72 -3.86
C LEU A 25 -9.28 42.42 -3.14
N LEU A 26 -9.65 41.15 -3.04
CA LEU A 26 -10.87 40.70 -2.35
C LEU A 26 -10.62 39.33 -1.67
N PRO A 27 -11.27 39.07 -0.51
CA PRO A 27 -11.38 37.73 0.06
C PRO A 27 -11.90 36.71 -0.95
N ILE A 28 -11.48 35.46 -0.78
CA ILE A 28 -11.83 34.34 -1.67
C ILE A 28 -13.34 34.16 -1.80
N GLU A 29 -14.07 34.34 -0.70
CA GLU A 29 -15.53 34.19 -0.63
C GLU A 29 -16.25 35.19 -1.54
N LEU A 30 -15.71 36.42 -1.66
CA LEU A 30 -16.29 37.44 -2.54
C LEU A 30 -16.00 37.15 -4.01
N TRP A 31 -14.82 36.62 -4.33
CA TRP A 31 -14.53 36.14 -5.68
C TRP A 31 -15.46 35.01 -6.09
N GLU A 32 -15.76 34.09 -5.17
CA GLU A 32 -16.71 33.01 -5.42
C GLU A 32 -18.13 33.53 -5.67
N CYS A 33 -18.58 34.54 -4.94
CA CYS A 33 -19.87 35.22 -5.20
C CYS A 33 -19.89 35.87 -6.59
N ILE A 34 -18.84 36.63 -6.94
CA ILE A 34 -18.71 37.25 -8.26
C ILE A 34 -18.75 36.19 -9.36
N PHE A 35 -18.08 35.06 -9.15
CA PHE A 35 -18.07 33.96 -10.10
C PHE A 35 -19.44 33.29 -10.26
N HIS A 36 -20.20 33.19 -9.18
CA HIS A 36 -21.57 32.70 -9.22
C HIS A 36 -22.49 33.64 -10.00
N GLU A 37 -22.47 34.93 -9.70
CA GLU A 37 -23.29 35.97 -10.35
C GLU A 37 -22.98 36.12 -11.85
N LEU A 38 -21.72 35.94 -12.25
CA LEU A 38 -21.30 36.00 -13.65
C LEU A 38 -21.71 34.74 -14.45
N GLY A 39 -22.44 33.79 -13.87
CA GLY A 39 -22.88 32.57 -14.53
C GLY A 39 -21.72 31.67 -14.97
N LEU A 40 -20.55 31.83 -14.33
CA LEU A 40 -19.29 31.22 -14.79
C LEU A 40 -19.31 29.70 -14.77
N LEU A 41 -20.25 29.06 -14.12
CA LEU A 41 -20.35 27.60 -14.10
C LEU A 41 -20.82 27.02 -15.46
N THR A 42 -21.05 27.87 -16.46
CA THR A 42 -21.43 27.49 -17.82
C THR A 42 -20.47 28.08 -18.87
N GLY A 43 -19.69 27.22 -19.53
CA GLY A 43 -19.01 27.54 -20.81
C GLY A 43 -17.62 28.21 -20.75
N ASP A 44 -17.36 29.05 -21.76
CA ASP A 44 -16.02 29.56 -22.16
C ASP A 44 -15.39 30.56 -21.16
N THR A 45 -16.19 31.14 -20.27
CA THR A 45 -15.75 32.18 -19.34
C THR A 45 -14.85 31.61 -18.23
N VAL A 46 -15.06 30.36 -17.81
CA VAL A 46 -14.16 29.65 -16.86
C VAL A 46 -12.75 29.61 -17.41
N TRP A 47 -12.61 29.19 -18.67
CA TRP A 47 -11.31 29.02 -19.32
C TRP A 47 -10.60 30.36 -19.44
N THR A 48 -11.33 31.40 -19.85
CA THR A 48 -10.81 32.76 -20.01
C THR A 48 -10.28 33.31 -18.69
N LEU A 49 -11.05 33.22 -17.60
CA LEU A 49 -10.64 33.71 -16.29
C LEU A 49 -9.52 32.87 -15.68
N SER A 50 -9.57 31.55 -15.83
CA SER A 50 -8.54 30.64 -15.35
C SER A 50 -7.17 30.86 -16.02
N ALA A 51 -7.14 31.50 -17.19
CA ALA A 51 -5.91 31.81 -17.91
C ALA A 51 -5.24 33.11 -17.43
N THR A 52 -5.92 33.94 -16.63
CA THR A 52 -5.42 35.26 -16.21
C THR A 52 -4.27 35.18 -15.21
N CYS A 53 -4.42 34.37 -14.16
CA CYS A 53 -3.43 34.19 -13.11
C CYS A 53 -3.63 32.87 -12.36
N ARG A 54 -2.64 32.46 -11.57
CA ARG A 54 -2.65 31.19 -10.82
C ARG A 54 -3.79 31.13 -9.79
N ALA A 55 -4.05 32.24 -9.09
CA ALA A 55 -5.11 32.34 -8.10
C ALA A 55 -6.49 32.06 -8.72
N PHE A 56 -6.84 32.78 -9.78
CA PHE A 56 -8.10 32.57 -10.49
C PHE A 56 -8.16 31.20 -11.14
N ASN A 57 -7.06 30.67 -11.67
CA ASN A 57 -7.03 29.30 -12.15
C ASN A 57 -7.47 28.31 -11.07
N GLN A 58 -6.89 28.40 -9.87
CA GLN A 58 -7.21 27.52 -8.75
C GLN A 58 -8.67 27.66 -8.32
N LEU A 59 -9.17 28.89 -8.19
CA LEU A 59 -10.57 29.15 -7.78
C LEU A 59 -11.57 28.68 -8.83
N CYS A 60 -11.39 29.09 -10.08
CA CYS A 60 -12.29 28.76 -11.17
C CYS A 60 -12.33 27.25 -11.42
N MET A 61 -11.17 26.57 -11.44
CA MET A 61 -11.12 25.13 -11.69
C MET A 61 -11.68 24.32 -10.52
N SER A 62 -11.36 24.70 -9.28
CA SER A 62 -11.93 24.05 -8.08
C SER A 62 -13.46 24.14 -8.07
N LYS A 63 -14.01 25.34 -8.30
CA LYS A 63 -15.46 25.56 -8.38
C LYS A 63 -16.10 24.83 -9.55
N TYR A 64 -15.48 24.86 -10.73
CA TYR A 64 -15.98 24.15 -11.90
C TYR A 64 -16.05 22.64 -11.66
N LEU A 65 -14.98 22.03 -11.15
CA LEU A 65 -14.94 20.60 -10.81
C LEU A 65 -15.97 20.25 -9.74
N THR A 66 -16.12 21.11 -8.71
CA THR A 66 -17.15 20.94 -7.67
C THR A 66 -18.56 20.98 -8.23
N TYR A 67 -18.85 21.95 -9.08
CA TYR A 67 -20.14 22.07 -9.76
C TYR A 67 -20.45 20.86 -10.66
N ARG A 68 -19.42 20.25 -11.26
CA ARG A 68 -19.53 19.03 -12.07
C ARG A 68 -19.54 17.74 -11.24
N GLY A 69 -19.62 17.85 -9.90
CA GLY A 69 -19.82 16.72 -8.99
C GLY A 69 -18.56 16.15 -8.34
N VAL A 70 -17.39 16.76 -8.55
CA VAL A 70 -16.16 16.34 -7.85
C VAL A 70 -16.16 16.93 -6.44
N SER A 71 -16.16 16.10 -5.40
CA SER A 71 -16.24 16.61 -4.03
C SER A 71 -15.02 17.49 -3.67
N PRO A 72 -15.20 18.57 -2.88
CA PRO A 72 -14.07 19.37 -2.39
C PRO A 72 -13.06 18.53 -1.58
N GLN A 73 -13.53 17.51 -0.86
CA GLN A 73 -12.69 16.59 -0.11
C GLN A 73 -11.80 15.74 -1.04
N SER A 74 -12.32 15.30 -2.18
CA SER A 74 -11.56 14.59 -3.22
C SER A 74 -10.47 15.47 -3.82
N LEU A 75 -10.78 16.75 -4.08
CA LEU A 75 -9.80 17.72 -4.57
C LEU A 75 -8.69 17.99 -3.55
N ALA A 76 -9.06 18.15 -2.27
CA ALA A 76 -8.13 18.44 -1.19
C ALA A 76 -7.21 17.24 -0.85
N SER A 77 -7.76 16.02 -0.88
CA SER A 77 -7.01 14.78 -0.63
C SER A 77 -6.19 14.30 -1.82
N GLY A 78 -6.39 14.88 -3.02
CA GLY A 78 -5.74 14.40 -4.24
C GLY A 78 -6.24 13.03 -4.72
N ASN A 79 -7.39 12.56 -4.21
CA ASN A 79 -8.04 11.31 -4.58
C ASN A 79 -9.30 11.61 -5.39
N ILE A 80 -9.14 11.65 -6.72
CA ILE A 80 -10.14 12.18 -7.63
C ILE A 80 -10.69 11.06 -8.52
N THR A 81 -12.02 10.96 -8.61
CA THR A 81 -12.73 10.15 -9.60
C THR A 81 -13.49 11.09 -10.53
N ILE A 82 -13.22 11.00 -11.84
CA ILE A 82 -13.83 11.88 -12.86
C ILE A 82 -14.22 11.11 -14.12
N ASP A 83 -15.18 11.68 -14.85
CA ASP A 83 -15.47 11.28 -16.21
C ASP A 83 -14.58 12.04 -17.21
N SER A 84 -14.47 11.51 -18.43
CA SER A 84 -13.51 12.01 -19.42
C SER A 84 -13.72 13.46 -19.85
N ASP A 85 -14.94 13.97 -19.79
CA ASP A 85 -15.26 15.37 -20.11
C ASP A 85 -14.60 16.37 -19.14
N LEU A 86 -14.23 15.93 -17.94
CA LEU A 86 -13.55 16.76 -16.93
C LEU A 86 -12.02 16.69 -17.02
N LEU A 87 -11.44 15.80 -17.84
CA LEU A 87 -9.98 15.70 -17.99
C LEU A 87 -9.36 16.99 -18.53
N ALA A 88 -10.05 17.68 -19.43
CA ALA A 88 -9.59 18.98 -19.90
C ALA A 88 -9.47 19.96 -18.72
N ALA A 89 -10.47 20.04 -17.85
CA ALA A 89 -10.43 20.95 -16.69
C ALA A 89 -9.27 20.59 -15.76
N LEU A 90 -9.09 19.29 -15.51
CA LEU A 90 -7.97 18.78 -14.71
C LEU A 90 -6.60 19.13 -15.32
N GLN A 91 -6.46 19.07 -16.65
CA GLN A 91 -5.22 19.44 -17.33
C GLN A 91 -4.86 20.93 -17.15
N TRP A 92 -5.85 21.81 -17.17
CA TRP A 92 -5.67 23.25 -17.05
C TRP A 92 -5.51 23.74 -15.60
N ALA A 93 -5.93 22.94 -14.63
CA ALA A 93 -5.84 23.26 -13.22
C ALA A 93 -4.39 23.20 -12.71
N PHE A 94 -3.89 24.33 -12.19
CA PHE A 94 -2.55 24.48 -11.61
C PHE A 94 -2.45 23.91 -10.19
N CYS A 95 -3.56 23.78 -9.47
CA CYS A 95 -3.63 23.38 -8.07
C CYS A 95 -3.44 21.86 -7.84
N ILE A 96 -3.29 21.08 -8.90
CA ILE A 96 -3.26 19.61 -8.82
C ILE A 96 -1.82 19.07 -8.78
N SER A 97 -0.93 19.79 -8.10
CA SER A 97 0.45 19.35 -7.88
C SER A 97 0.55 18.18 -6.89
N ALA A 98 -0.52 17.87 -6.16
CA ALA A 98 -0.60 16.80 -5.16
C ALA A 98 -1.63 15.72 -5.51
N LEU A 99 -1.88 15.45 -6.79
CA LEU A 99 -2.74 14.33 -7.19
C LEU A 99 -2.08 13.02 -6.76
N GLU A 100 -2.71 12.24 -5.89
CA GLU A 100 -2.19 10.95 -5.43
C GLU A 100 -2.89 9.79 -6.14
N CYS A 101 -4.22 9.85 -6.23
CA CYS A 101 -5.03 8.85 -6.93
C CYS A 101 -5.94 9.52 -7.96
N LEU A 102 -5.91 9.00 -9.19
CA LEU A 102 -6.82 9.43 -10.26
C LEU A 102 -7.56 8.20 -10.81
N SER A 103 -8.89 8.21 -10.71
CA SER A 103 -9.77 7.28 -11.39
C SER A 103 -10.52 8.00 -12.50
N CYS A 104 -10.46 7.48 -13.71
CA CYS A 104 -11.02 8.13 -14.90
C CYS A 104 -11.87 7.17 -15.73
N ASN A 105 -13.12 7.57 -15.98
CA ASN A 105 -14.05 6.86 -16.84
C ASN A 105 -14.09 7.50 -18.24
N PHE A 106 -13.65 6.76 -19.24
CA PHE A 106 -13.66 7.17 -20.64
C PHE A 106 -14.98 6.81 -21.31
N GLY A 107 -15.64 7.83 -21.85
CA GLY A 107 -16.81 7.68 -22.69
C GLY A 107 -16.51 7.07 -24.08
N LEU A 108 -17.55 7.04 -24.92
CA LEU A 108 -17.46 6.53 -26.29
C LEU A 108 -16.75 7.48 -27.27
N TYR A 109 -16.65 8.77 -26.93
CA TYR A 109 -16.25 9.83 -27.84
C TYR A 109 -15.01 10.56 -27.29
N TRP A 110 -14.18 11.15 -28.17
CA TRP A 110 -13.01 11.97 -27.81
C TRP A 110 -11.83 11.30 -27.09
N GLU A 111 -11.78 9.96 -27.07
CA GLU A 111 -10.71 9.20 -26.40
C GLU A 111 -9.29 9.64 -26.78
N ARG A 112 -9.08 10.11 -28.02
CA ARG A 112 -7.76 10.58 -28.45
C ARG A 112 -7.38 11.83 -27.66
N GLU A 113 -8.26 12.82 -27.65
CA GLU A 113 -8.07 14.09 -26.96
C GLU A 113 -7.94 13.84 -25.46
N ASP A 114 -8.83 13.04 -24.88
CA ASP A 114 -8.86 12.71 -23.46
C ASP A 114 -7.57 12.00 -23.00
N MET A 115 -7.06 11.08 -23.81
CA MET A 115 -5.82 10.37 -23.49
C MET A 115 -4.58 11.27 -23.60
N LEU A 116 -4.60 12.26 -24.49
CA LEU A 116 -3.56 13.29 -24.54
C LEU A 116 -3.65 14.23 -23.34
N CYS A 117 -4.86 14.58 -22.89
CA CYS A 117 -5.08 15.34 -21.65
C CYS A 117 -4.50 14.57 -20.46
N LEU A 118 -4.86 13.28 -20.33
CA LEU A 118 -4.35 12.40 -19.29
C LEU A 118 -2.83 12.26 -19.32
N GLN A 119 -2.24 12.08 -20.51
CA GLN A 119 -0.78 12.04 -20.65
C GLN A 119 -0.12 13.31 -20.13
N ASN A 120 -0.69 14.48 -20.42
CA ASN A 120 -0.18 15.75 -19.90
C ASN A 120 -0.34 15.86 -18.38
N ILE A 121 -1.49 15.44 -17.81
CA ILE A 121 -1.73 15.41 -16.36
C ILE A 121 -0.69 14.53 -15.68
N VAL A 122 -0.56 13.28 -16.12
CA VAL A 122 0.41 12.33 -15.56
C VAL A 122 1.81 12.90 -15.66
N SER A 123 2.25 13.43 -16.81
CA SER A 123 3.60 13.98 -16.95
C SER A 123 3.93 15.13 -16.01
N ARG A 124 2.93 15.90 -15.56
CA ARG A 124 3.10 17.08 -14.70
C ARG A 124 2.95 16.77 -13.21
N SER A 125 2.16 15.76 -12.87
CA SER A 125 1.88 15.40 -11.48
C SER A 125 2.76 14.22 -11.06
N SER A 126 3.92 14.53 -10.47
CA SER A 126 4.87 13.52 -9.97
C SER A 126 4.37 12.74 -8.76
N SER A 127 3.34 13.24 -8.08
CA SER A 127 2.75 12.65 -6.87
C SER A 127 1.78 11.50 -7.14
N ILE A 128 1.36 11.27 -8.40
CA ILE A 128 0.37 10.23 -8.71
C ILE A 128 0.98 8.87 -8.43
N ARG A 129 0.38 8.16 -7.47
CA ARG A 129 0.73 6.78 -7.08
C ARG A 129 -0.24 5.77 -7.66
N LYS A 130 -1.50 6.16 -7.83
CA LYS A 130 -2.57 5.27 -8.33
C LYS A 130 -3.30 5.91 -9.50
N LEU A 131 -3.41 5.15 -10.59
CA LEU A 131 -4.16 5.51 -11.79
C LEU A 131 -5.07 4.36 -12.20
N GLU A 132 -6.37 4.63 -12.22
CA GLU A 132 -7.40 3.68 -12.66
C GLU A 132 -8.11 4.24 -13.88
N LEU A 133 -8.12 3.49 -14.97
CA LEU A 133 -8.71 3.88 -16.23
C LEU A 133 -9.76 2.86 -16.62
N THR A 134 -10.99 3.31 -16.81
CA THR A 134 -12.11 2.48 -17.26
C THR A 134 -12.59 2.98 -18.60
N PHE A 135 -12.71 2.10 -19.59
CA PHE A 135 -13.13 2.45 -20.94
C PHE A 135 -14.48 1.82 -21.25
N TYR A 136 -15.37 2.59 -21.89
CA TYR A 136 -16.63 2.05 -22.41
C TYR A 136 -16.38 1.20 -23.66
N GLY A 137 -15.81 0.01 -23.52
CA GLY A 137 -15.48 -0.92 -24.61
C GLY A 137 -13.99 -1.10 -24.86
N ASP A 138 -13.64 -1.78 -25.96
CA ASP A 138 -12.25 -2.11 -26.28
C ASP A 138 -11.59 -1.01 -27.11
N VAL A 139 -10.63 -0.30 -26.51
CA VAL A 139 -9.90 0.82 -27.11
C VAL A 139 -9.02 0.40 -28.29
N SER A 140 -8.54 -0.85 -28.29
CA SER A 140 -7.62 -1.34 -29.32
C SER A 140 -8.27 -1.52 -30.69
N ARG A 141 -9.60 -1.72 -30.73
CA ARG A 141 -10.37 -2.00 -31.94
C ARG A 141 -10.87 -0.75 -32.67
N ARG A 142 -10.62 0.44 -32.13
CA ARG A 142 -11.19 1.70 -32.61
C ARG A 142 -10.32 2.37 -33.67
N ARG A 143 -10.92 3.24 -34.50
CA ARG A 143 -10.21 3.98 -35.58
C ARG A 143 -9.04 4.83 -35.05
N SER A 144 -9.17 5.40 -33.86
CA SER A 144 -8.14 6.15 -33.13
C SER A 144 -7.18 5.27 -32.32
N GLY A 145 -7.39 3.94 -32.31
CA GLY A 145 -6.78 3.00 -31.38
C GLY A 145 -5.25 3.07 -31.36
N LYS A 146 -4.59 3.29 -32.50
CA LYS A 146 -3.11 3.41 -32.52
C LYS A 146 -2.60 4.61 -31.71
N VAL A 147 -3.25 5.77 -31.82
CA VAL A 147 -2.81 6.98 -31.10
C VAL A 147 -3.10 6.83 -29.62
N VAL A 148 -4.30 6.36 -29.28
CA VAL A 148 -4.71 6.12 -27.90
C VAL A 148 -3.79 5.10 -27.22
N VAL A 149 -3.52 3.98 -27.88
CA VAL A 149 -2.64 2.93 -27.37
C VAL A 149 -1.21 3.44 -27.16
N ASN A 150 -0.72 4.32 -28.04
CA ASN A 150 0.59 4.93 -27.84
C ASN A 150 0.59 5.87 -26.62
N ALA A 151 -0.45 6.70 -26.45
CA ALA A 151 -0.58 7.56 -25.27
C ALA A 151 -0.69 6.73 -23.98
N PHE A 152 -1.49 5.66 -23.98
CA PHE A 152 -1.62 4.73 -22.87
C PHE A 152 -0.29 4.07 -22.49
N ARG A 153 0.46 3.60 -23.49
CA ARG A 153 1.81 3.07 -23.31
C ARG A 153 2.75 4.08 -22.67
N ASP A 154 2.72 5.32 -23.15
CA ASP A 154 3.60 6.38 -22.64
C ASP A 154 3.21 6.78 -21.21
N ILE A 155 1.91 6.77 -20.87
CA ILE A 155 1.41 6.94 -19.50
C ILE A 155 1.91 5.82 -18.60
N MET A 156 1.76 4.55 -19.00
CA MET A 156 2.26 3.40 -18.24
C MET A 156 3.77 3.49 -17.99
N ALA A 157 4.54 3.83 -19.03
CA ALA A 157 6.00 4.00 -18.90
C ALA A 157 6.34 5.14 -17.95
N SER A 158 5.63 6.28 -18.03
CA SER A 158 5.88 7.45 -17.17
C SER A 158 5.55 7.18 -15.70
N MET A 159 4.54 6.34 -15.43
CA MET A 159 4.24 5.86 -14.09
C MET A 159 5.32 4.90 -13.59
N ALA A 160 5.71 3.93 -14.43
CA ALA A 160 6.74 2.94 -14.10
C ALA A 160 8.11 3.59 -13.78
N GLU A 161 8.47 4.70 -14.42
CA GLU A 161 9.73 5.43 -14.13
C GLU A 161 9.81 6.01 -12.72
N ARG A 162 8.68 6.18 -12.04
CA ARG A 162 8.63 6.75 -10.69
C ARG A 162 8.92 5.71 -9.63
N VAL A 163 8.70 4.43 -9.95
CA VAL A 163 8.86 3.34 -9.01
C VAL A 163 10.34 3.00 -8.90
N LYS A 164 10.90 3.12 -7.69
CA LYS A 164 12.25 2.65 -7.36
C LYS A 164 12.23 1.13 -7.16
N GLY A 165 12.01 0.38 -8.24
CA GLY A 165 11.87 -1.08 -8.15
C GLY A 165 11.38 -1.74 -9.45
N PRO A 166 11.20 -3.07 -9.44
CA PRO A 166 10.68 -3.78 -10.60
C PRO A 166 9.21 -3.40 -10.85
N THR A 167 8.89 -3.00 -12.09
CA THR A 167 7.49 -2.84 -12.50
C THR A 167 6.92 -4.20 -12.88
N VAL A 168 5.84 -4.62 -12.22
CA VAL A 168 5.13 -5.86 -12.52
C VAL A 168 3.94 -5.52 -13.42
N PHE A 169 3.87 -6.17 -14.57
CA PHE A 169 2.70 -6.15 -15.43
C PHE A 169 1.87 -7.41 -15.18
N VAL A 170 0.59 -7.21 -14.85
CA VAL A 170 -0.36 -8.27 -14.53
C VAL A 170 -1.47 -8.29 -15.57
N ARG A 171 -1.73 -9.46 -16.16
CA ARG A 171 -2.81 -9.64 -17.11
C ARG A 171 -3.41 -11.04 -17.01
N TRP A 172 -4.56 -11.18 -16.36
CA TRP A 172 -5.38 -12.41 -16.25
C TRP A 172 -4.60 -13.66 -15.82
N GLN A 173 -3.79 -14.24 -16.71
CA GLN A 173 -2.98 -15.44 -16.50
C GLN A 173 -1.47 -15.20 -16.71
N ASP A 174 -1.07 -14.04 -17.24
CA ASP A 174 0.31 -13.69 -17.53
C ASP A 174 0.80 -12.61 -16.57
N ILE A 175 1.96 -12.85 -15.95
CA ILE A 175 2.59 -11.90 -15.04
C ILE A 175 4.07 -11.86 -15.35
N PHE A 176 4.57 -10.66 -15.58
CA PHE A 176 5.98 -10.48 -15.91
C PHE A 176 6.49 -9.12 -15.45
N THR A 177 7.78 -9.07 -15.16
CA THR A 177 8.46 -7.82 -14.82
C THR A 177 8.94 -7.12 -16.08
N CYS A 178 8.89 -5.79 -16.11
CA CYS A 178 9.31 -4.99 -17.24
C CYS A 178 10.00 -3.70 -16.78
N ARG A 179 10.88 -3.15 -17.62
CA ARG A 179 11.45 -1.80 -17.42
C ARG A 179 10.58 -0.77 -18.12
N PRO A 180 10.60 0.50 -17.69
CA PRO A 180 9.87 1.56 -18.37
C PRO A 180 10.24 1.70 -19.86
N GLN A 181 11.50 1.45 -20.22
CA GLN A 181 11.95 1.46 -21.63
C GLN A 181 11.35 0.31 -22.43
N ASP A 182 11.17 -0.87 -21.82
CA ASP A 182 10.51 -2.00 -22.46
C ASP A 182 9.06 -1.64 -22.76
N ILE A 183 8.35 -1.05 -21.77
CA ILE A 183 6.97 -0.56 -21.92
C ILE A 183 6.86 0.39 -23.12
N ARG A 184 7.77 1.37 -23.26
CA ARG A 184 7.80 2.28 -24.41
C ARG A 184 8.00 1.59 -25.74
N GLY A 185 8.73 0.48 -25.76
CA GLY A 185 8.94 -0.34 -26.94
C GLY A 185 7.68 -1.14 -27.36
N TRP A 186 6.72 -1.34 -26.46
CA TRP A 186 5.54 -2.15 -26.74
C TRP A 186 4.73 -1.59 -27.92
N LYS A 187 4.38 -2.47 -28.83
CA LYS A 187 3.43 -2.26 -29.92
C LYS A 187 2.16 -3.04 -29.56
N ILE A 188 1.46 -2.56 -28.54
CA ILE A 188 0.23 -3.16 -28.01
C ILE A 188 -0.81 -3.33 -29.14
N HIS A 189 -0.94 -2.35 -30.04
CA HIS A 189 -1.83 -2.39 -31.22
C HIS A 189 -1.43 -3.42 -32.29
N LYS A 190 -0.20 -3.95 -32.22
CA LYS A 190 0.30 -5.04 -33.06
C LYS A 190 0.57 -6.29 -32.25
N PHE A 191 -0.01 -6.39 -31.05
CA PHE A 191 0.08 -7.62 -30.26
C PHE A 191 1.54 -7.99 -29.93
N HIS A 192 2.43 -6.99 -29.83
CA HIS A 192 3.86 -7.22 -29.76
C HIS A 192 4.48 -6.40 -28.63
N PHE A 193 5.09 -7.08 -27.68
CA PHE A 193 5.88 -6.47 -26.61
C PHE A 193 7.34 -6.44 -27.07
N ALA A 194 7.99 -5.27 -27.07
CA ALA A 194 9.36 -5.19 -27.57
C ALA A 194 10.36 -5.84 -26.61
N GLY A 195 10.98 -6.91 -27.12
CA GLY A 195 12.20 -7.56 -26.65
C GLY A 195 12.84 -8.44 -27.73
N THR A 196 12.29 -8.42 -28.96
CA THR A 196 12.68 -9.30 -30.07
C THR A 196 13.39 -8.51 -31.15
N THR A 197 14.68 -8.25 -30.92
CA THR A 197 15.65 -8.15 -32.02
C THR A 197 16.63 -9.31 -31.92
N LEU A 198 16.11 -10.54 -31.91
CA LEU A 198 16.89 -11.69 -32.35
C LEU A 198 16.19 -12.29 -33.55
N ARG A 199 16.78 -12.00 -34.72
CA ARG A 199 16.81 -12.83 -35.92
C ARG A 199 16.04 -14.15 -35.76
N ASN A 200 14.85 -14.24 -36.34
CA ASN A 200 14.32 -15.48 -36.91
C ASN A 200 13.37 -15.11 -38.06
N ARG A 201 13.97 -14.59 -39.14
CA ARG A 201 13.70 -15.20 -40.44
C ARG A 201 14.16 -16.65 -40.29
N VAL A 202 13.24 -17.60 -40.41
CA VAL A 202 13.37 -18.90 -41.09
C VAL A 202 12.18 -19.76 -40.65
N LEU A 203 11.27 -19.96 -41.60
CA LEU A 203 10.41 -21.13 -41.79
C LEU A 203 9.51 -21.57 -40.61
N ALA A 204 8.22 -21.26 -40.71
CA ALA A 204 7.19 -22.30 -40.81
C ALA A 204 5.82 -21.66 -41.07
N THR A 205 5.33 -21.86 -42.29
CA THR A 205 3.90 -21.97 -42.59
C THR A 205 3.24 -22.94 -41.60
N VAL A 206 2.58 -22.42 -40.57
CA VAL A 206 1.63 -23.19 -39.76
C VAL A 206 0.30 -22.46 -39.77
N ARG A 207 -0.60 -22.96 -40.61
CA ARG A 207 -2.03 -22.72 -40.54
C ARG A 207 -2.55 -23.33 -39.23
N SER A 208 -2.54 -22.57 -38.14
CA SER A 208 -3.40 -22.83 -36.98
C SER A 208 -3.70 -21.50 -36.27
N PRO A 209 -4.94 -21.24 -35.83
CA PRO A 209 -5.38 -19.96 -35.27
C PRO A 209 -5.08 -19.86 -33.77
N ARG A 210 -3.97 -20.43 -33.29
CA ARG A 210 -3.53 -20.19 -31.92
C ARG A 210 -2.93 -18.78 -31.85
N PRO A 211 -3.33 -17.92 -30.90
CA PRO A 211 -2.69 -16.63 -30.74
C PRO A 211 -1.21 -16.87 -30.49
N LEU A 212 -0.36 -16.45 -31.43
CA LEU A 212 1.09 -16.53 -31.32
C LEU A 212 1.51 -15.83 -30.02
N GLN A 213 2.15 -16.57 -29.12
CA GLN A 213 2.72 -15.97 -27.92
C GLN A 213 3.92 -15.10 -28.32
N ALA A 214 4.08 -13.97 -27.63
CA ALA A 214 5.20 -13.06 -27.79
C ALA A 214 6.25 -13.33 -26.69
N THR A 215 7.52 -13.39 -27.06
CA THR A 215 8.60 -13.49 -26.08
C THR A 215 8.95 -12.09 -25.54
N VAL A 216 8.89 -11.93 -24.22
CA VAL A 216 9.32 -10.73 -23.49
C VAL A 216 10.57 -10.99 -22.69
N ARG A 217 11.41 -9.97 -22.54
CA ARG A 217 12.56 -10.00 -21.64
C ARG A 217 12.13 -9.50 -20.27
N LEU A 218 12.38 -10.30 -19.25
CA LEU A 218 12.09 -10.00 -17.86
C LEU A 218 13.12 -9.02 -17.28
N HIS A 219 12.78 -8.37 -16.16
CA HIS A 219 13.66 -7.41 -15.50
C HIS A 219 15.00 -8.03 -15.04
N ASP A 220 14.98 -9.30 -14.65
CA ASP A 220 16.15 -10.12 -14.28
C ASP A 220 17.01 -10.55 -15.47
N GLY A 221 16.61 -10.21 -16.70
CA GLY A 221 17.29 -10.56 -17.94
C GLY A 221 16.80 -11.86 -18.58
N GLY A 222 15.95 -12.63 -17.90
CA GLY A 222 15.29 -13.84 -18.39
C GLY A 222 14.30 -13.57 -19.53
N SER A 223 13.71 -14.63 -20.07
CA SER A 223 12.69 -14.52 -21.12
C SER A 223 11.43 -15.27 -20.73
N ALA A 224 10.27 -14.67 -20.97
CA ALA A 224 8.96 -15.29 -20.77
C ALA A 224 8.14 -15.23 -22.05
N SER A 225 7.22 -16.18 -22.22
CA SER A 225 6.26 -16.20 -23.33
C SER A 225 4.93 -15.67 -22.82
N VAL A 226 4.41 -14.60 -23.43
CA VAL A 226 3.17 -13.93 -23.01
C VAL A 226 2.19 -13.85 -24.15
N PHE A 227 0.90 -13.95 -23.86
CA PHE A 227 -0.09 -13.76 -24.92
C PHE A 227 -0.14 -12.29 -25.35
N PRO A 228 -0.49 -12.00 -26.60
CA PRO A 228 -0.75 -10.65 -27.04
C PRO A 228 -2.02 -10.04 -26.44
N ILE A 229 -2.02 -8.74 -26.14
CA ILE A 229 -3.19 -8.01 -25.59
C ILE A 229 -4.24 -7.84 -26.67
N SER A 230 -5.30 -8.65 -26.66
CA SER A 230 -6.40 -8.62 -27.64
C SER A 230 -7.43 -7.50 -27.44
N GLY A 231 -7.30 -6.74 -26.35
CA GLY A 231 -8.16 -5.61 -26.01
C GLY A 231 -7.85 -4.95 -24.68
N ILE A 232 -8.19 -3.67 -24.53
CA ILE A 232 -8.04 -2.91 -23.27
C ILE A 232 -9.41 -2.29 -22.95
N ARG A 233 -10.02 -2.74 -21.86
CA ARG A 233 -11.30 -2.24 -21.32
C ARG A 233 -11.14 -1.52 -20.00
N SER A 234 -10.15 -1.93 -19.21
CA SER A 234 -9.73 -1.23 -18.02
C SER A 234 -8.22 -1.39 -17.88
N ALA A 235 -7.62 -0.44 -17.17
CA ALA A 235 -6.22 -0.50 -16.79
C ALA A 235 -6.06 0.06 -15.38
N TYR A 236 -5.26 -0.61 -14.59
CA TYR A 236 -4.96 -0.24 -13.22
C TYR A 236 -3.46 -0.18 -13.04
N ILE A 237 -2.96 0.95 -12.57
CA ILE A 237 -1.56 1.21 -12.36
C ILE A 237 -1.43 1.75 -10.95
N SER A 238 -0.77 1.01 -10.07
CA SER A 238 -0.58 1.42 -8.69
C SER A 238 0.87 1.23 -8.30
N GLU A 239 1.44 2.23 -7.64
CA GLU A 239 2.66 2.08 -6.86
C GLU A 239 2.32 1.25 -5.63
N ILE A 240 2.88 0.05 -5.56
CA ILE A 240 2.87 -0.72 -4.32
C ILE A 240 3.80 0.04 -3.36
N PRO A 241 3.34 0.41 -2.16
CA PRO A 241 4.17 1.11 -1.20
C PRO A 241 5.50 0.39 -1.08
N SER A 242 6.60 1.15 -1.18
CA SER A 242 7.95 0.60 -1.16
C SER A 242 8.05 -0.38 0.01
N ILE A 243 8.34 -1.63 -0.30
CA ILE A 243 8.77 -2.61 0.69
C ILE A 243 10.15 -2.13 1.12
N THR A 244 10.21 -1.17 2.03
CA THR A 244 11.47 -0.68 2.59
C THR A 244 12.07 -1.81 3.38
N THR A 245 13.03 -2.50 2.75
CA THR A 245 13.91 -3.46 3.38
C THR A 245 14.87 -2.70 4.30
N VAL A 246 14.40 -2.25 5.45
CA VAL A 246 15.31 -1.84 6.52
C VAL A 246 15.86 -3.14 7.12
N PRO A 247 17.19 -3.37 7.11
CA PRO A 247 17.77 -4.54 7.77
C PRO A 247 17.32 -4.58 9.23
N GLY A 248 16.61 -5.65 9.62
CA GLY A 248 16.14 -5.84 10.99
C GLY A 248 14.75 -5.29 11.33
N GLN A 249 14.01 -4.67 10.39
CA GLN A 249 12.59 -4.36 10.61
C GLN A 249 11.66 -5.30 9.84
N PRO A 250 10.52 -5.69 10.43
CA PRO A 250 9.52 -6.51 9.75
C PRO A 250 8.96 -5.78 8.53
N GLN A 251 8.96 -6.47 7.38
CA GLN A 251 8.39 -5.91 6.16
C GLN A 251 6.88 -6.12 6.18
N ILE A 252 6.14 -5.02 6.32
CA ILE A 252 4.68 -5.04 6.32
C ILE A 252 4.18 -5.00 4.88
N LEU A 253 3.68 -6.13 4.41
CA LEU A 253 2.92 -6.19 3.17
C LEU A 253 1.46 -5.89 3.52
N HIS A 254 0.95 -4.76 3.05
CA HIS A 254 -0.47 -4.42 3.07
C HIS A 254 -1.13 -4.96 1.80
N PRO A 255 -1.82 -6.10 1.86
CA PRO A 255 -2.33 -6.78 0.68
C PRO A 255 -3.73 -6.29 0.34
N GLY A 256 -3.86 -5.64 -0.82
CA GLY A 256 -5.13 -5.64 -1.55
C GLY A 256 -5.32 -6.95 -2.32
N ASP A 257 -6.47 -7.11 -2.98
CA ASP A 257 -6.79 -8.29 -3.80
C ASP A 257 -5.74 -8.58 -4.90
N GLU A 258 -4.92 -7.59 -5.24
CA GLU A 258 -3.84 -7.70 -6.22
C GLU A 258 -2.67 -8.58 -5.72
N LEU A 259 -2.52 -8.79 -4.40
CA LEU A 259 -1.36 -9.50 -3.85
C LEU A 259 -1.39 -11.01 -4.18
N SER A 260 -2.58 -11.63 -4.20
CA SER A 260 -2.77 -13.03 -4.64
C SER A 260 -2.30 -13.25 -6.08
N VAL A 261 -2.32 -12.21 -6.89
CA VAL A 261 -1.89 -12.29 -8.29
C VAL A 261 -0.38 -12.09 -8.39
N VAL A 262 0.21 -11.21 -7.58
CA VAL A 262 1.62 -10.82 -7.68
C VAL A 262 2.57 -11.75 -6.90
N LEU A 263 2.13 -12.27 -5.75
CA LEU A 263 2.92 -13.16 -4.87
C LEU A 263 3.53 -14.38 -5.58
N PRO A 264 2.87 -15.11 -6.50
CA PRO A 264 3.46 -16.24 -7.22
C PRO A 264 4.69 -15.86 -8.07
N HIS A 265 4.93 -14.58 -8.31
CA HIS A 265 5.99 -14.10 -9.22
C HIS A 265 7.03 -13.21 -8.54
N LEU A 266 6.77 -12.74 -7.32
CA LEU A 266 7.75 -12.00 -6.54
C LEU A 266 8.88 -12.92 -6.08
N THR A 267 10.11 -12.46 -6.27
CA THR A 267 11.32 -13.04 -5.68
C THR A 267 12.05 -11.91 -4.98
N LEU A 268 12.08 -11.96 -3.66
CA LEU A 268 12.68 -10.97 -2.78
C LEU A 268 13.83 -11.64 -2.03
N PRO A 269 15.05 -11.71 -2.62
CA PRO A 269 16.15 -12.51 -2.07
C PRO A 269 16.60 -12.05 -0.67
N GLU A 270 16.38 -10.78 -0.33
CA GLU A 270 16.75 -10.18 0.96
C GLU A 270 15.60 -10.16 1.99
N LEU A 271 14.47 -10.83 1.69
CA LEU A 271 13.31 -10.88 2.58
C LEU A 271 13.60 -11.78 3.80
N THR A 272 13.80 -11.15 4.96
CA THR A 272 14.04 -11.86 6.24
C THR A 272 12.83 -11.89 7.16
N SER A 273 11.85 -11.02 6.96
CA SER A 273 10.64 -10.96 7.78
C SER A 273 9.46 -10.53 6.92
N ILE A 274 8.30 -11.12 7.19
CA ILE A 274 7.06 -10.83 6.49
C ILE A 274 5.93 -10.64 7.50
N THR A 275 5.16 -9.58 7.32
CA THR A 275 3.94 -9.32 8.07
C THR A 275 2.77 -9.27 7.10
N LEU A 276 1.75 -10.09 7.34
CA LEU A 276 0.58 -10.26 6.48
C LEU A 276 -0.67 -9.74 7.17
N ASN A 277 -1.24 -8.69 6.59
CA ASN A 277 -2.42 -8.01 7.10
C ASN A 277 -3.59 -8.08 6.09
N THR A 278 -4.16 -9.27 5.83
CA THR A 278 -5.22 -9.43 4.82
C THR A 278 -6.14 -10.62 5.05
N ASP A 279 -7.41 -10.42 4.72
CA ASP A 279 -8.44 -11.46 4.61
C ASP A 279 -8.59 -12.02 3.16
N SER A 280 -7.86 -11.51 2.16
CA SER A 280 -8.15 -11.85 0.74
C SER A 280 -7.07 -12.65 0.02
N THR A 281 -5.96 -13.01 0.69
CA THR A 281 -4.88 -13.76 0.04
C THR A 281 -5.14 -15.26 -0.02
N ASP A 282 -5.06 -15.85 -1.22
CA ASP A 282 -5.15 -17.30 -1.44
C ASP A 282 -4.02 -18.03 -0.70
N SER A 283 -4.41 -18.92 0.21
CA SER A 283 -3.48 -19.74 1.01
C SER A 283 -2.48 -20.53 0.17
N ILE A 284 -2.86 -21.00 -1.03
CA ILE A 284 -1.99 -21.77 -1.93
C ILE A 284 -0.89 -20.87 -2.50
N VAL A 285 -1.28 -19.69 -2.97
CA VAL A 285 -0.36 -18.69 -3.53
C VAL A 285 0.67 -18.27 -2.49
N LEU A 286 0.21 -17.97 -1.29
CA LEU A 286 1.09 -17.56 -0.20
C LEU A 286 2.04 -18.70 0.20
N SER A 287 1.56 -19.93 0.23
CA SER A 287 2.38 -21.12 0.50
C SER A 287 3.50 -21.28 -0.53
N GLN A 288 3.21 -21.09 -1.82
CA GLN A 288 4.21 -21.11 -2.88
C GLN A 288 5.21 -19.95 -2.79
N PHE A 289 4.75 -18.79 -2.33
CA PHE A 289 5.63 -17.65 -2.04
C PHE A 289 6.60 -17.98 -0.90
N LEU A 290 6.10 -18.44 0.25
CA LEU A 290 6.93 -18.81 1.40
C LEU A 290 7.96 -19.88 1.01
N ALA A 291 7.56 -20.92 0.27
CA ALA A 291 8.46 -21.99 -0.18
C ALA A 291 9.68 -21.50 -1.00
N ARG A 292 9.54 -20.36 -1.70
CA ARG A 292 10.62 -19.74 -2.49
C ARG A 292 11.51 -18.81 -1.66
N HIS A 293 11.06 -18.36 -0.50
CA HIS A 293 11.75 -17.40 0.36
C HIS A 293 12.27 -18.08 1.62
N LYS A 294 13.18 -19.05 1.45
CA LYS A 294 13.71 -19.90 2.53
C LYS A 294 14.47 -19.13 3.62
N HIS A 295 14.87 -17.88 3.36
CA HIS A 295 15.63 -17.02 4.27
C HIS A 295 14.77 -16.28 5.29
N ILE A 296 13.44 -16.38 5.20
CA ILE A 296 12.51 -15.76 6.15
C ILE A 296 12.78 -16.33 7.55
N LYS A 297 12.95 -15.42 8.52
CA LYS A 297 13.19 -15.69 9.94
C LYS A 297 11.97 -15.35 10.80
N SER A 298 11.22 -14.32 10.43
CA SER A 298 10.05 -13.84 11.16
C SER A 298 8.80 -13.81 10.27
N PHE A 299 7.70 -14.38 10.75
CA PHE A 299 6.41 -14.42 10.05
C PHE A 299 5.28 -13.93 10.96
N GLU A 300 4.64 -12.83 10.60
CA GLU A 300 3.51 -12.28 11.33
C GLU A 300 2.23 -12.33 10.49
N TYR A 301 1.11 -12.70 11.10
CA TYR A 301 -0.15 -12.91 10.40
C TYR A 301 -1.35 -12.43 11.23
N TYR A 302 -2.20 -11.60 10.63
CA TYR A 302 -3.17 -10.80 11.39
C TYR A 302 -4.66 -11.14 11.20
N HIS A 303 -5.05 -12.06 10.30
CA HIS A 303 -6.45 -12.13 9.83
C HIS A 303 -7.03 -13.55 9.66
N PHE A 304 -8.35 -13.71 9.64
CA PHE A 304 -9.01 -15.02 9.70
C PHE A 304 -9.41 -15.52 8.30
N ASN A 305 -8.52 -16.28 7.65
CA ASN A 305 -8.87 -16.98 6.41
C ASN A 305 -9.19 -18.46 6.64
N ARG A 306 -10.20 -18.95 5.92
CA ARG A 306 -10.36 -20.39 5.64
C ARG A 306 -9.07 -20.87 4.96
N GLY A 307 -8.17 -21.50 5.72
CA GLY A 307 -6.83 -21.90 5.25
C GLY A 307 -5.64 -21.33 6.03
N ALA A 308 -5.87 -20.63 7.14
CA ALA A 308 -4.80 -20.22 8.06
C ALA A 308 -3.88 -21.40 8.44
N ASP A 309 -4.47 -22.57 8.72
CA ASP A 309 -3.78 -23.84 9.01
C ASP A 309 -2.76 -24.20 7.91
N THR A 310 -3.17 -24.08 6.64
CA THR A 310 -2.31 -24.36 5.48
C THR A 310 -1.14 -23.37 5.42
N ILE A 311 -1.41 -22.08 5.63
CA ILE A 311 -0.40 -21.02 5.58
C ILE A 311 0.63 -21.22 6.69
N ILE A 312 0.15 -21.42 7.92
CA ILE A 312 0.97 -21.66 9.10
C ILE A 312 1.82 -22.90 8.91
N THR A 313 1.25 -24.00 8.40
CA THR A 313 1.99 -25.22 8.11
C THR A 313 3.14 -24.98 7.13
N HIS A 314 2.92 -24.18 6.08
CA HIS A 314 3.98 -23.84 5.13
C HIS A 314 5.02 -22.87 5.71
N ALA A 315 4.60 -21.91 6.54
CA ALA A 315 5.53 -21.05 7.26
C ALA A 315 6.44 -21.88 8.18
N LEU A 316 5.88 -22.86 8.90
CA LEU A 316 6.65 -23.73 9.81
C LEU A 316 7.61 -24.68 9.08
N ALA A 317 7.39 -24.92 7.78
CA ALA A 317 8.35 -25.65 6.94
C ALA A 317 9.57 -24.82 6.52
N LEU A 318 9.62 -23.52 6.84
CA LEU A 318 10.75 -22.66 6.53
C LEU A 318 11.96 -23.00 7.41
N PRO A 319 13.15 -23.21 6.83
CA PRO A 319 14.30 -23.73 7.55
C PRO A 319 14.91 -22.74 8.55
N HIS A 320 14.65 -21.44 8.39
CA HIS A 320 15.23 -20.39 9.23
C HIS A 320 14.20 -19.64 10.06
N LEU A 321 12.93 -20.07 10.04
CA LEU A 321 11.87 -19.43 10.81
C LEU A 321 12.13 -19.68 12.30
N ASN A 322 12.42 -18.59 13.01
CA ASN A 322 12.66 -18.59 14.45
C ASN A 322 11.66 -17.73 15.23
N HIS A 323 10.86 -16.93 14.53
CA HIS A 323 9.79 -16.12 15.12
C HIS A 323 8.49 -16.22 14.32
N ILE A 324 7.38 -16.48 15.01
CA ILE A 324 6.03 -16.43 14.44
C ILE A 324 5.10 -15.62 15.34
N ARG A 325 4.27 -14.75 14.75
CA ARG A 325 3.30 -13.94 15.48
C ARG A 325 1.89 -14.04 14.88
N SER A 326 0.88 -14.19 15.74
CA SER A 326 -0.54 -14.26 15.35
C SER A 326 -1.40 -13.29 16.17
N ARG A 327 -2.28 -12.52 15.51
CA ARG A 327 -3.28 -11.71 16.23
C ARG A 327 -4.47 -12.50 16.77
N GLU A 328 -4.74 -13.68 16.20
CA GLU A 328 -5.96 -14.42 16.50
C GLU A 328 -5.74 -15.44 17.63
N PRO A 329 -6.46 -15.33 18.77
CA PRO A 329 -6.32 -16.27 19.90
C PRO A 329 -6.91 -17.64 19.61
N ALA A 330 -7.91 -17.71 18.73
CA ALA A 330 -8.54 -18.98 18.33
C ALA A 330 -7.54 -19.95 17.69
N ASN A 331 -6.50 -19.41 17.05
CA ASN A 331 -5.44 -20.18 16.41
C ASN A 331 -4.35 -20.63 17.38
N LEU A 332 -4.33 -20.14 18.62
CA LEU A 332 -3.28 -20.43 19.60
C LEU A 332 -3.12 -21.96 19.79
N ILE A 333 -4.24 -22.68 19.98
CA ILE A 333 -4.23 -24.15 20.15
C ILE A 333 -3.64 -24.85 18.92
N HIS A 334 -4.04 -24.42 17.72
CA HIS A 334 -3.60 -25.03 16.47
C HIS A 334 -2.11 -24.73 16.22
N LEU A 335 -1.72 -23.46 16.34
CA LEU A 335 -0.33 -22.99 16.25
C LEU A 335 0.59 -23.72 17.22
N LEU A 336 0.17 -23.92 18.46
CA LEU A 336 0.95 -24.62 19.49
C LEU A 336 1.09 -26.12 19.22
N ASN A 337 0.10 -26.74 18.57
CA ASN A 337 0.21 -28.14 18.14
C ASN A 337 1.16 -28.29 16.96
N ILE A 338 1.13 -27.36 15.98
CA ILE A 338 2.07 -27.40 14.85
C ILE A 338 3.47 -26.93 15.28
N PHE A 339 3.60 -26.05 16.28
CA PHE A 339 4.87 -25.60 16.85
C PHE A 339 5.76 -26.80 17.22
N LYS A 340 5.20 -27.83 17.86
CA LYS A 340 5.94 -29.04 18.25
C LYS A 340 6.66 -29.72 17.09
N ALA A 341 6.21 -29.48 15.85
CA ALA A 341 6.80 -30.02 14.65
C ALA A 341 7.94 -29.16 14.07
N SER A 342 8.17 -27.93 14.56
CA SER A 342 9.23 -27.05 14.07
C SER A 342 10.38 -26.92 15.08
N PRO A 343 11.55 -27.50 14.82
CA PRO A 343 12.68 -27.50 15.76
C PRO A 343 13.42 -26.15 15.84
N ASN A 344 13.16 -25.22 14.91
CA ASN A 344 13.92 -23.97 14.79
C ASN A 344 13.21 -22.75 15.39
N LEU A 345 11.95 -22.92 15.79
CA LEU A 345 11.12 -21.83 16.29
C LEU A 345 11.49 -21.55 17.76
N THR A 346 12.02 -20.36 18.06
CA THR A 346 12.45 -19.97 19.42
C THR A 346 11.47 -19.00 20.06
N ASN A 347 10.80 -18.17 19.24
CA ASN A 347 9.94 -17.10 19.69
C ASN A 347 8.52 -17.28 19.11
N PHE A 348 7.52 -17.12 19.98
CA PHE A 348 6.12 -17.19 19.62
C PHE A 348 5.37 -15.97 20.18
N GLY A 349 4.86 -15.14 19.28
CA GLY A 349 4.11 -13.94 19.61
C GLY A 349 2.60 -14.10 19.42
N PHE A 350 1.81 -13.51 20.30
CA PHE A 350 0.41 -13.26 19.99
C PHE A 350 -0.11 -11.95 20.57
N ASP A 351 -1.07 -11.36 19.87
CA ASP A 351 -1.71 -10.14 20.34
C ASP A 351 -2.80 -10.49 21.36
N PHE A 352 -2.85 -9.68 22.39
CA PHE A 352 -3.65 -9.89 23.59
C PHE A 352 -4.49 -8.64 23.80
N ASP A 353 -5.82 -8.80 23.68
CA ASP A 353 -6.82 -7.79 23.98
C ASP A 353 -7.84 -8.31 25.02
N ARG A 354 -8.78 -7.47 25.47
CA ARG A 354 -9.77 -7.88 26.49
C ARG A 354 -10.73 -8.95 25.97
N SER A 355 -11.09 -8.93 24.69
CA SER A 355 -11.95 -9.96 24.06
C SER A 355 -11.26 -11.33 23.99
N THR A 356 -9.94 -11.29 23.89
CA THR A 356 -9.03 -12.44 23.91
C THR A 356 -8.92 -13.02 25.31
N PHE A 357 -9.11 -12.20 26.34
CA PHE A 357 -9.06 -12.62 27.73
C PHE A 357 -10.06 -13.74 28.04
N GLU A 358 -11.34 -13.54 27.72
CA GLU A 358 -12.40 -14.53 27.96
C GLU A 358 -12.15 -15.83 27.19
N LYS A 359 -11.61 -15.72 25.97
CA LYS A 359 -11.22 -16.86 25.13
C LYS A 359 -10.04 -17.64 25.73
N ILE A 360 -9.02 -16.93 26.22
CA ILE A 360 -7.85 -17.54 26.87
C ILE A 360 -8.22 -18.15 28.23
N ALA A 361 -9.10 -17.48 28.99
CA ALA A 361 -9.62 -18.01 30.25
C ALA A 361 -10.35 -19.34 30.04
N ALA A 362 -11.15 -19.46 28.97
CA ALA A 362 -11.77 -20.71 28.55
C ALA A 362 -10.73 -21.77 28.09
N GLN A 363 -9.55 -21.34 27.65
CA GLN A 363 -8.44 -22.18 27.19
C GLN A 363 -7.33 -22.40 28.26
N ASN A 364 -7.49 -21.90 29.49
CA ASN A 364 -6.46 -21.95 30.55
C ASN A 364 -5.98 -23.37 30.87
N VAL A 365 -6.87 -24.35 30.80
CA VAL A 365 -6.53 -25.78 30.99
C VAL A 365 -5.49 -26.24 29.97
N LEU A 366 -5.50 -25.68 28.76
CA LEU A 366 -4.56 -25.97 27.70
C LEU A 366 -3.21 -25.28 27.90
N LEU A 367 -3.20 -24.00 28.30
CA LEU A 367 -1.97 -23.28 28.71
C LEU A 367 -1.24 -23.98 29.86
N GLN A 368 -1.98 -24.50 30.83
CA GLN A 368 -1.40 -25.32 31.90
C GLN A 368 -0.88 -26.68 31.41
N ARG A 369 -1.51 -27.31 30.41
CA ARG A 369 -0.97 -28.53 29.77
C ARG A 369 0.30 -28.25 28.95
N LEU A 370 0.44 -27.03 28.42
CA LEU A 370 1.61 -26.60 27.66
C LEU A 370 2.84 -26.32 28.54
N LYS A 371 2.62 -25.93 29.81
CA LYS A 371 3.65 -25.80 30.86
C LYS A 371 4.55 -27.03 31.01
N LEU A 372 4.05 -28.22 30.66
CA LEU A 372 4.80 -29.47 30.75
C LEU A 372 5.75 -29.71 29.57
N HIS A 373 5.60 -29.02 28.45
CA HIS A 373 6.30 -29.35 27.19
C HIS A 373 7.04 -28.18 26.55
N ILE A 374 6.90 -26.97 27.09
CA ILE A 374 7.51 -25.73 26.60
C ILE A 374 8.52 -25.25 27.66
N LYS A 375 9.73 -25.82 27.67
CA LYS A 375 10.79 -25.33 28.56
C LYS A 375 11.63 -24.21 27.94
N ASP A 376 11.63 -24.09 26.61
CA ASP A 376 12.62 -23.29 25.85
C ASP A 376 12.00 -22.31 24.84
N ILE A 377 10.70 -21.99 24.93
CA ILE A 377 10.05 -21.04 24.01
C ILE A 377 9.88 -19.69 24.72
N HIS A 378 10.38 -18.64 24.07
CA HIS A 378 10.11 -17.26 24.46
C HIS A 378 8.72 -16.88 23.96
N LEU A 379 7.76 -16.76 24.88
CA LEU A 379 6.44 -16.27 24.54
C LEU A 379 6.43 -14.75 24.64
N GLU A 380 6.04 -14.12 23.54
CA GLU A 380 5.92 -12.67 23.38
C GLU A 380 4.43 -12.29 23.41
N LEU A 381 4.05 -11.42 24.35
CA LEU A 381 2.68 -10.89 24.41
C LEU A 381 2.65 -9.49 23.83
N HIS A 382 1.73 -9.23 22.91
CA HIS A 382 1.51 -7.88 22.41
C HIS A 382 0.22 -7.27 22.94
N LEU A 383 0.30 -6.18 23.71
CA LEU A 383 -0.87 -5.53 24.29
C LEU A 383 -1.28 -4.31 23.48
N THR A 384 -2.57 -4.22 23.11
CA THR A 384 -3.18 -2.97 22.65
C THR A 384 -4.00 -2.38 23.79
N VAL A 385 -3.46 -1.34 24.43
CA VAL A 385 -3.83 -1.00 25.82
C VAL A 385 -5.08 -0.10 25.94
N GLY A 386 -5.87 0.04 24.87
CA GLY A 386 -7.07 0.90 24.88
C GLY A 386 -8.16 0.46 25.87
N ASP A 387 -8.27 -0.85 26.13
CA ASP A 387 -9.40 -1.45 26.86
C ASP A 387 -8.99 -2.26 28.12
N MET A 388 -7.70 -2.37 28.39
CA MET A 388 -7.21 -3.11 29.55
C MET A 388 -7.07 -2.16 30.72
N LEU A 389 -8.15 -2.00 31.50
CA LEU A 389 -8.19 -1.81 32.97
C LEU A 389 -9.58 -1.41 33.49
N PRO A 390 -9.85 -1.62 34.80
CA PRO A 390 -9.09 -2.46 35.74
C PRO A 390 -9.38 -3.95 35.54
N LEU A 391 -8.40 -4.79 35.91
CA LEU A 391 -8.54 -6.25 35.85
C LEU A 391 -9.33 -6.77 37.05
N ASP A 392 -10.20 -7.75 36.83
CA ASP A 392 -10.86 -8.48 37.92
C ASP A 392 -9.97 -9.62 38.47
N GLU A 393 -10.43 -10.27 39.54
CA GLU A 393 -9.69 -11.35 40.22
C GLU A 393 -9.52 -12.61 39.34
N HIS A 394 -10.54 -12.90 38.51
CA HIS A 394 -10.46 -13.97 37.54
C HIS A 394 -9.36 -13.64 36.53
N GLU A 395 -9.32 -12.38 36.08
CA GLU A 395 -8.34 -11.93 35.12
C GLU A 395 -6.91 -12.01 35.69
N CYS A 396 -6.71 -11.58 36.92
CA CYS A 396 -5.43 -11.73 37.62
C CYS A 396 -4.97 -13.21 37.70
N THR A 397 -5.90 -14.15 37.84
CA THR A 397 -5.59 -15.58 37.97
C THR A 397 -5.06 -16.18 36.67
N VAL A 398 -5.64 -15.82 35.53
CA VAL A 398 -5.16 -16.26 34.20
C VAL A 398 -3.74 -15.77 33.97
N VAL A 399 -3.46 -14.51 34.30
CA VAL A 399 -2.17 -13.86 34.03
C VAL A 399 -1.06 -14.52 34.83
N ARG A 400 -1.30 -14.81 36.11
CA ARG A 400 -0.37 -15.59 36.95
C ARG A 400 -0.07 -16.98 36.39
N SER A 401 -0.99 -17.54 35.58
CA SER A 401 -0.81 -18.85 34.96
C SER A 401 0.05 -18.81 33.69
N LEU A 402 0.32 -17.63 33.11
CA LEU A 402 1.12 -17.42 31.90
C LEU A 402 2.63 -17.52 32.16
N THR A 403 3.06 -18.65 32.71
CA THR A 403 4.44 -18.90 33.15
C THR A 403 5.49 -18.94 32.03
N GLY A 404 5.09 -18.99 30.76
CA GLY A 404 5.99 -19.03 29.60
C GLY A 404 6.28 -17.66 28.98
N VAL A 405 5.62 -16.60 29.45
CA VAL A 405 5.80 -15.24 28.93
C VAL A 405 7.12 -14.69 29.43
N VAL A 406 8.04 -14.44 28.50
CA VAL A 406 9.37 -13.88 28.79
C VAL A 406 9.48 -12.44 28.31
N SER A 407 8.72 -12.07 27.29
CA SER A 407 8.67 -10.69 26.81
C SER A 407 7.25 -10.20 26.58
N VAL A 408 7.02 -8.92 26.85
CA VAL A 408 5.78 -8.22 26.52
C VAL A 408 6.12 -7.01 25.68
N GLU A 409 5.52 -6.89 24.50
CA GLU A 409 5.49 -5.68 23.69
C GLU A 409 4.15 -4.95 23.93
N MET A 410 4.16 -3.64 24.12
CA MET A 410 2.94 -2.87 24.39
C MET A 410 2.81 -1.69 23.44
N ASP A 411 1.69 -1.60 22.74
CA ASP A 411 1.28 -0.43 21.97
C ASP A 411 0.20 0.35 22.76
N ALA A 412 0.57 1.50 23.32
CA ALA A 412 -0.30 2.33 24.14
C ALA A 412 -0.53 3.73 23.54
N LEU A 413 -1.64 4.36 23.91
CA LEU A 413 -1.93 5.73 23.50
C LEU A 413 -1.07 6.74 24.27
N SER A 414 -0.80 6.48 25.55
CA SER A 414 -0.06 7.37 26.44
C SER A 414 0.80 6.60 27.47
N TYR A 415 1.69 7.33 28.14
CA TYR A 415 2.51 6.79 29.24
C TYR A 415 1.70 6.36 30.46
N VAL A 416 0.62 7.09 30.74
CA VAL A 416 -0.28 6.81 31.86
C VAL A 416 -0.83 5.40 31.72
N VAL A 417 -1.30 5.07 30.52
CA VAL A 417 -1.87 3.77 30.17
C VAL A 417 -0.86 2.61 30.37
N ILE A 418 0.44 2.86 30.19
CA ILE A 418 1.49 1.86 30.46
C ILE A 418 1.73 1.67 31.95
N GLN A 419 1.77 2.75 32.74
CA GLN A 419 1.94 2.66 34.20
C GLN A 419 0.81 1.87 34.84
N ASP A 420 -0.38 2.13 34.34
CA ASP A 420 -1.62 1.45 34.62
C ASP A 420 -1.53 -0.08 34.38
N MET A 421 -0.69 -0.54 33.44
CA MET A 421 -0.41 -1.96 33.21
C MET A 421 0.62 -2.60 34.13
N PHE A 422 1.36 -1.85 34.94
CA PHE A 422 2.39 -2.42 35.83
C PHE A 422 1.84 -3.45 36.82
N PRO A 423 0.67 -3.26 37.47
CA PRO A 423 0.10 -4.28 38.34
C PRO A 423 -0.09 -5.62 37.62
N TRP A 424 -0.46 -5.60 36.33
CA TRP A 424 -0.62 -6.78 35.50
C TRP A 424 0.72 -7.43 35.13
N LEU A 425 1.68 -6.63 34.67
CA LEU A 425 3.02 -7.11 34.29
C LEU A 425 3.73 -7.81 35.47
N ARG A 426 3.53 -7.31 36.68
CA ARG A 426 4.07 -7.93 37.92
C ARG A 426 3.51 -9.32 38.20
N LEU A 427 2.37 -9.69 37.62
CA LEU A 427 1.78 -11.02 37.78
C LEU A 427 2.42 -12.06 36.86
N LEU A 428 3.20 -11.65 35.86
CA LEU A 428 3.89 -12.56 34.94
C LEU A 428 5.20 -13.09 35.57
N PRO A 429 5.29 -14.37 35.92
CA PRO A 429 6.34 -14.87 36.80
C PRO A 429 7.72 -15.07 36.14
N ARG A 430 7.79 -15.01 34.80
CA ARG A 430 9.02 -15.15 34.01
C ARG A 430 9.29 -13.97 33.07
N LEU A 431 8.59 -12.87 33.27
CA LEU A 431 8.81 -11.69 32.45
C LEU A 431 10.25 -11.20 32.65
N GLU A 432 11.01 -11.12 31.57
CA GLU A 432 12.41 -10.66 31.57
C GLU A 432 12.56 -9.33 30.82
N LYS A 433 11.66 -9.08 29.84
CA LYS A 433 11.77 -7.93 28.94
C LYS A 433 10.41 -7.30 28.64
N VAL A 434 10.32 -5.98 28.77
CA VAL A 434 9.15 -5.20 28.32
C VAL A 434 9.57 -4.22 27.24
N GLU A 435 9.01 -4.37 26.05
CA GLU A 435 9.10 -3.37 24.99
C GLU A 435 7.83 -2.51 24.99
N SER A 436 7.98 -1.20 24.86
CA SER A 436 6.84 -0.30 24.89
C SER A 436 6.90 0.75 23.80
N ARG A 437 5.78 0.88 23.07
CA ARG A 437 5.50 1.89 22.06
C ARG A 437 4.29 2.74 22.47
N THR A 438 4.39 4.06 22.33
CA THR A 438 3.42 5.09 22.65
C THR A 438 3.30 6.01 21.47
N LEU A 439 2.07 6.42 21.17
CA LEU A 439 1.81 7.46 20.17
C LEU A 439 2.18 8.85 20.69
N GLU A 440 2.08 9.06 22.00
CA GLU A 440 2.60 10.26 22.64
C GLU A 440 4.13 10.22 22.75
N THR A 441 4.80 11.16 22.07
CA THR A 441 6.20 11.44 22.35
C THR A 441 6.31 12.29 23.62
N PRO A 442 7.15 11.90 24.58
CA PRO A 442 7.30 12.64 25.83
C PRO A 442 8.02 13.96 25.54
N THR A 443 7.49 15.04 26.09
CA THR A 443 7.88 16.42 25.77
C THR A 443 9.31 16.76 26.18
N SER A 444 9.88 16.06 27.17
CA SER A 444 11.25 16.31 27.64
C SER A 444 12.07 15.02 27.85
N ALA A 445 13.41 15.16 27.84
CA ALA A 445 14.33 14.06 28.17
C ALA A 445 14.25 13.63 29.64
N ASN A 446 13.87 14.54 30.54
CA ASN A 446 13.71 14.26 31.97
C ASN A 446 12.48 13.40 32.25
N GLU A 447 11.34 13.69 31.60
CA GLU A 447 10.14 12.85 31.69
C GLU A 447 10.40 11.43 31.19
N ARG A 448 11.20 11.29 30.11
CA ARG A 448 11.64 9.98 29.59
C ARG A 448 12.47 9.19 30.59
N ARG A 449 13.51 9.81 31.16
CA ARG A 449 14.38 9.16 32.14
C ARG A 449 13.60 8.79 33.40
N LYS A 450 12.72 9.67 33.87
CA LYS A 450 11.83 9.41 35.00
C LYS A 450 10.93 8.21 34.74
N PHE A 451 10.28 8.16 33.57
CA PHE A 451 9.45 7.03 33.17
C PHE A 451 10.24 5.71 33.14
N LEU A 452 11.39 5.67 32.47
CA LEU A 452 12.24 4.47 32.42
C LEU A 452 12.69 4.01 33.82
N GLN A 453 13.03 4.96 34.71
CA GLN A 453 13.38 4.65 36.10
C GLN A 453 12.19 4.10 36.87
N GLU A 454 10.98 4.67 36.69
CA GLU A 454 9.76 4.19 37.32
C GLU A 454 9.39 2.78 36.83
N VAL A 455 9.50 2.50 35.53
CA VAL A 455 9.24 1.16 34.98
C VAL A 455 10.26 0.15 35.52
N LYS A 456 11.55 0.50 35.47
CA LYS A 456 12.63 -0.36 35.98
C LYS A 456 12.49 -0.62 37.47
N ALA A 457 12.15 0.40 38.26
CA ALA A 457 11.88 0.26 39.69
C ALA A 457 10.61 -0.58 39.94
N ALA A 458 9.58 -0.43 39.10
CA ALA A 458 8.32 -1.12 39.28
C ALA A 458 8.39 -2.62 38.94
N LEU A 459 9.14 -2.99 37.90
CA LEU A 459 9.14 -4.35 37.34
C LEU A 459 10.44 -5.12 37.60
N SER A 460 11.55 -4.45 37.96
CA SER A 460 12.87 -5.07 38.21
C SER A 460 13.42 -5.88 37.02
N ILE A 461 13.06 -5.51 35.78
CA ILE A 461 13.41 -6.20 34.54
C ILE A 461 13.93 -5.22 33.49
N GLU A 462 14.41 -5.74 32.35
CA GLU A 462 14.83 -4.92 31.21
C GLU A 462 13.63 -4.26 30.52
N VAL A 463 13.74 -2.96 30.22
CA VAL A 463 12.69 -2.19 29.55
C VAL A 463 13.30 -1.50 28.34
N VAL A 464 12.79 -1.83 27.15
CA VAL A 464 13.24 -1.26 25.87
C VAL A 464 12.16 -0.33 25.33
N VAL A 465 12.56 0.88 24.93
CA VAL A 465 11.66 1.89 24.38
C VAL A 465 12.15 2.29 22.99
N PRO A 466 11.55 1.80 21.89
CA PRO A 466 12.14 1.80 20.55
C PRO A 466 12.43 3.17 19.90
N TRP A 467 11.79 4.28 20.32
CA TRP A 467 12.13 5.63 19.82
C TRP A 467 13.41 6.21 20.42
N TRP A 468 14.11 5.47 21.27
CA TRP A 468 15.37 5.89 21.86
C TRP A 468 16.54 5.59 20.93
N THR A 469 16.98 6.59 20.17
CA THR A 469 18.19 6.54 19.31
C THR A 469 19.39 7.27 19.93
N GLY A 470 19.37 7.52 21.24
CA GLY A 470 20.41 8.27 21.94
C GLY A 470 21.54 7.37 22.50
N PRO A 471 22.81 7.78 22.44
CA PRO A 471 23.96 6.97 22.84
C PRO A 471 24.32 7.14 24.33
N GLU A 472 23.36 6.98 25.24
CA GLU A 472 23.66 7.08 26.68
C GLU A 472 23.18 5.84 27.43
N PRO A 473 24.07 4.98 27.96
CA PRO A 473 23.64 3.92 28.86
C PRO A 473 23.09 4.52 30.17
N ILE A 474 22.01 3.93 30.71
CA ILE A 474 21.55 4.13 32.10
C ILE A 474 22.13 3.03 32.97
#